data_AF-A0AAT9GTF1-F1
#
_entry.id   AF-A0AAT9GTF1-F1
#
_cell.length_a   1.000
_cell.length_b   1.000
_cell.length_c   1.000
_cell.angle_alpha   90.00
_cell.angle_beta   90.00
_cell.angle_gamma   90.00
#
_symmetry.space_group_name_H-M   'P 1'
#
loop_
_entity.id
_entity.type
_entity.pdbx_description
1 polymer ?
#
loop_
_entity_poly.entity_id
_entity_poly.type
_entity_poly.pdbx_seq_one_letter_code
_entity_poly.pdbx_strand_id
1 'polypeptide(L)'
;MEFMSKRDRIVLTTVSQSGPTGIDSSTLFSLLSPMMTKESLVKSIEELMVKDLIKIVNLGQGEIRYVTSKSVRDAMISLDIQKLKIAEYVKELNNKKDEILKLQDKNQQIEELRKIVIEGLNIISIGIINLSNSLPELTIPEYIESIQPLVEVLEKLYKIVEKPLSKEETEAILKIIEKYRGERDYKLLKELIEKNEETKKDKSI
;
A
#
# COMPACT_ATOMS: atom_id res chain seq x y z
N MET A 1 5.15 12.23 9.59
CA MET A 1 4.66 11.03 10.31
C MET A 1 5.82 10.06 10.34
N GLU A 2 6.18 9.55 11.51
CA GLU A 2 7.25 8.57 11.67
C GLU A 2 6.61 7.18 11.73
N PHE A 3 7.02 6.26 10.85
CA PHE A 3 6.48 4.90 10.83
C PHE A 3 7.10 4.06 11.93
N MET A 4 6.31 3.15 12.50
CA MET A 4 6.80 2.18 13.46
C MET A 4 7.86 1.28 12.81
N SER A 5 8.90 0.89 13.55
CA SER A 5 9.94 0.01 13.03
C SER A 5 9.34 -1.32 12.57
N LYS A 6 9.87 -1.92 11.50
CA LYS A 6 9.35 -3.19 10.98
C LYS A 6 9.34 -4.29 12.06
N ARG A 7 10.36 -4.29 12.93
CA ARG A 7 10.46 -5.20 14.07
C ARG A 7 9.25 -5.05 15.01
N ASP A 8 8.96 -3.83 15.46
CA ASP A 8 7.86 -3.60 16.41
C ASP A 8 6.51 -3.87 15.75
N ARG A 9 6.35 -3.55 14.45
CA ARG A 9 5.15 -3.89 13.68
C ARG A 9 4.92 -5.40 13.63
N ILE A 10 5.96 -6.19 13.36
CA ILE A 10 5.87 -7.66 13.35
C ILE A 10 5.38 -8.16 14.72
N VAL A 11 6.02 -7.71 15.81
CA VAL A 11 5.62 -8.11 17.17
C VAL A 11 4.15 -7.74 17.44
N LEU A 12 3.78 -6.49 17.17
CA LEU A 12 2.45 -5.97 17.45
C LEU A 12 1.36 -6.67 16.62
N THR A 13 1.65 -6.95 15.34
CA THR A 13 0.76 -7.68 14.44
C THR A 13 0.60 -9.12 14.90
N THR A 14 1.68 -9.83 15.26
CA THR A 14 1.60 -11.22 15.76
C THR A 14 0.79 -11.32 17.05
N VAL A 15 1.00 -10.40 18.00
CA VAL A 15 0.21 -10.36 19.23
C VAL A 15 -1.26 -10.05 18.93
N SER A 16 -1.54 -9.13 18.00
CA SER A 16 -2.91 -8.75 17.62
C SER A 16 -3.68 -9.89 16.95
N GLN A 17 -3.02 -10.62 16.05
CA GLN A 17 -3.61 -11.75 15.33
C GLN A 17 -3.98 -12.92 16.25
N SER A 18 -3.39 -12.97 17.45
CA SER A 18 -3.73 -13.96 18.47
C SER A 18 -5.06 -13.66 19.19
N GLY A 19 -5.71 -12.55 18.83
CA GLY A 19 -7.04 -12.19 19.31
C GLY A 19 -7.05 -11.53 20.69
N PRO A 20 -8.25 -11.31 21.27
CA PRO A 20 -8.41 -10.52 22.49
C PRO A 20 -7.80 -11.18 23.73
N THR A 21 -7.61 -12.50 23.72
CA THR A 21 -6.94 -13.25 24.80
C THR A 21 -5.42 -13.10 24.78
N GLY A 22 -4.88 -12.50 23.72
CA GLY A 22 -3.44 -12.38 23.51
C GLY A 22 -2.74 -13.70 23.25
N ILE A 23 -1.41 -13.64 23.29
CA ILE A 23 -0.50 -14.74 23.05
C ILE A 23 0.36 -15.00 24.29
N ASP A 24 0.58 -16.26 24.63
CA ASP A 24 1.52 -16.61 25.69
C ASP A 24 2.98 -16.36 25.26
N SER A 25 3.85 -16.18 26.24
CA SER A 25 5.25 -15.85 25.96
C SER A 25 5.95 -16.92 25.11
N SER A 26 5.85 -18.20 25.48
CA SER A 26 6.51 -19.29 24.75
C SER A 26 6.11 -19.35 23.28
N THR A 27 4.82 -19.20 22.97
CA THR A 27 4.33 -19.19 21.60
C THR A 27 4.83 -17.96 20.83
N LEU A 28 4.79 -16.77 21.44
CA LEU A 28 5.31 -15.56 20.79
C LEU A 28 6.81 -15.67 20.46
N PHE A 29 7.62 -16.13 21.41
CA PHE A 29 9.06 -16.33 21.20
C PHE A 29 9.33 -17.38 20.12
N SER A 30 8.57 -18.48 20.12
CA SER A 30 8.70 -19.53 19.11
C SER A 30 8.40 -19.02 17.70
N LEU A 31 7.26 -18.33 17.52
CA LEU A 31 6.81 -17.81 16.22
C LEU A 31 7.77 -16.79 15.63
N LEU A 32 8.39 -15.95 16.46
CA LEU A 32 9.25 -14.84 16.00
C LEU A 32 10.74 -15.16 15.99
N SER A 33 11.16 -16.29 16.59
CA SER A 33 12.55 -16.74 16.60
C SER A 33 13.23 -16.84 15.22
N PRO A 34 12.54 -17.14 14.10
CA PRO A 34 13.19 -17.17 12.78
C PRO A 34 13.55 -15.77 12.26
N MET A 35 12.95 -14.71 12.80
CA MET A 35 13.06 -13.34 12.29
C MET A 35 13.86 -12.41 13.21
N MET A 36 13.97 -12.73 14.50
CA MET A 36 14.63 -11.86 15.47
C MET A 36 15.16 -12.62 16.69
N THR A 37 16.19 -12.07 17.33
CA THR A 37 16.73 -12.64 18.57
C THR A 37 15.79 -12.42 19.75
N LYS A 38 15.97 -13.21 20.81
CA LYS A 38 15.22 -13.07 22.06
C LYS A 38 15.37 -11.66 22.64
N GLU A 39 16.59 -11.12 22.66
CA GLU A 39 16.88 -9.77 23.18
C GLU A 39 16.16 -8.70 22.36
N SER A 40 16.12 -8.87 21.04
CA SER A 40 15.44 -7.94 20.13
C SER A 40 13.92 -7.96 20.34
N LEU A 41 13.34 -9.14 20.55
CA LEU A 41 11.92 -9.31 20.84
C LEU A 41 11.55 -8.69 22.19
N VAL A 42 12.31 -8.96 23.24
CA VAL A 42 12.09 -8.35 24.57
C VAL A 42 12.13 -6.83 24.48
N LYS A 43 13.16 -6.27 23.83
CA LYS A 43 13.26 -4.82 23.62
C LYS A 43 12.04 -4.24 22.88
N SER A 44 11.55 -4.94 21.86
CA SER A 44 10.34 -4.50 21.12
C SER A 44 9.10 -4.52 22.00
N ILE A 45 8.92 -5.58 22.80
CA ILE A 45 7.79 -5.70 23.73
C ILE A 45 7.83 -4.56 24.75
N GLU A 46 9.00 -4.28 25.34
CA GLU A 46 9.18 -3.17 26.28
C GLU A 46 8.83 -1.83 25.64
N GLU A 47 9.34 -1.54 24.43
CA GLU A 47 9.02 -0.31 23.70
C GLU A 47 7.52 -0.18 23.40
N LEU A 48 6.86 -1.27 22.99
CA LEU A 48 5.42 -1.30 22.70
C LEU A 48 4.56 -1.19 23.96
N MET A 49 5.04 -1.68 25.10
CA MET A 49 4.39 -1.49 26.39
C MET A 49 4.47 -0.04 26.87
N VAL A 50 5.64 0.60 26.74
CA VAL A 50 5.81 2.02 27.08
C VAL A 50 4.86 2.91 26.27
N LYS A 51 4.54 2.50 25.03
CA LYS A 51 3.58 3.19 24.15
C LYS A 51 2.10 2.82 24.40
N ASP A 52 1.79 1.98 25.40
CA ASP A 52 0.45 1.44 25.67
C ASP A 52 -0.18 0.69 24.48
N LEU A 53 0.64 0.09 23.61
CA LEU A 53 0.18 -0.72 22.47
C LEU A 53 0.05 -2.20 22.84
N ILE A 54 0.88 -2.67 23.78
CA ILE A 54 0.83 -4.02 24.38
C ILE A 54 0.70 -3.91 25.89
N LYS A 55 -0.08 -4.81 26.47
CA LYS A 55 -0.23 -5.03 27.91
C LYS A 55 0.18 -6.45 28.26
N ILE A 56 0.79 -6.60 29.43
CA ILE A 56 1.08 -7.91 30.01
C ILE A 56 -0.06 -8.28 30.96
N VAL A 57 -0.60 -9.48 30.79
CA VAL A 57 -1.58 -10.08 31.68
C VAL A 57 -0.94 -11.31 32.32
N ASN A 58 -0.90 -11.33 33.66
CA ASN A 58 -0.51 -12.50 34.43
C ASN A 58 -1.77 -13.21 34.89
N LEU A 59 -2.00 -14.42 34.38
CA LEU A 59 -3.20 -15.22 34.69
C LEU A 59 -3.02 -16.11 35.94
N GLY A 60 -1.88 -16.01 36.61
CA GLY A 60 -1.49 -16.90 37.70
C GLY A 60 -0.75 -18.14 37.18
N GLN A 61 -0.18 -18.92 38.10
CA GLN A 61 0.53 -20.19 37.80
C GLN A 61 1.71 -20.08 36.81
N GLY A 62 2.26 -18.87 36.63
CA GLY A 62 3.37 -18.61 35.71
C GLY A 62 2.96 -18.32 34.27
N GLU A 63 1.65 -18.24 33.98
CA GLU A 63 1.17 -17.91 32.63
C GLU A 63 1.16 -16.40 32.39
N ILE A 64 2.08 -15.95 31.51
CA ILE A 64 2.23 -14.57 31.08
C ILE A 64 1.73 -14.46 29.63
N ARG A 65 0.76 -13.58 29.41
CA ARG A 65 0.22 -13.27 28.08
C ARG A 65 0.45 -11.82 27.69
N TYR A 66 0.72 -11.61 26.41
CA TYR A 66 0.80 -10.29 25.78
C TYR A 66 -0.51 -10.03 25.04
N VAL A 67 -1.16 -8.91 25.35
CA VAL A 67 -2.46 -8.52 24.79
C VAL A 67 -2.33 -7.11 24.21
N THR A 68 -2.83 -6.87 23.01
CA THR A 68 -2.79 -5.52 22.44
C THR A 68 -3.83 -4.59 23.06
N SER A 69 -3.66 -3.28 22.94
CA SER A 69 -4.67 -2.33 23.37
C SER A 69 -5.89 -2.32 22.44
N LYS A 70 -6.99 -1.70 22.87
CA LYS A 70 -8.21 -1.61 22.06
C LYS A 70 -7.96 -0.86 20.75
N SER A 71 -7.21 0.24 20.81
CA SER A 71 -6.87 1.05 19.63
C SER A 71 -6.11 0.23 18.58
N VAL A 72 -5.16 -0.60 19.01
CA VAL A 72 -4.44 -1.51 18.10
C VAL A 72 -5.40 -2.50 17.46
N ARG A 73 -6.30 -3.13 18.23
CA ARG A 73 -7.29 -4.06 17.67
C ARG A 73 -8.21 -3.38 16.64
N ASP A 74 -8.72 -2.20 16.96
CA ASP A 74 -9.60 -1.43 16.07
C ASP A 74 -8.87 -1.02 14.77
N ALA A 75 -7.58 -0.66 14.89
CA ALA A 75 -6.71 -0.38 13.74
C ALA A 75 -6.45 -1.63 12.88
N MET A 76 -6.19 -2.78 13.50
CA MET A 76 -6.00 -4.05 12.79
C MET A 76 -7.26 -4.52 12.08
N ILE A 77 -8.45 -4.36 12.70
CA ILE A 77 -9.74 -4.63 12.02
C ILE A 77 -9.87 -3.75 10.78
N SER A 78 -9.54 -2.47 10.89
CA SER A 78 -9.62 -1.53 9.75
C SER A 78 -8.67 -1.94 8.62
N LEU A 79 -7.46 -2.38 8.97
CA LEU A 79 -6.46 -2.91 8.05
C LEU A 79 -6.96 -4.17 7.32
N ASP A 80 -7.48 -5.14 8.05
CA ASP A 80 -7.97 -6.40 7.49
C ASP A 80 -9.19 -6.18 6.57
N ILE A 81 -10.06 -5.23 6.90
CA ILE A 81 -11.17 -4.82 6.00
C ILE A 81 -10.62 -4.28 4.68
N GLN A 82 -9.57 -3.44 4.68
CA GLN A 82 -9.01 -2.95 3.41
C GLN A 82 -8.31 -4.06 2.62
N LYS A 83 -7.59 -4.95 3.32
CA LYS A 83 -6.96 -6.14 2.69
C LYS A 83 -8.00 -7.05 2.04
N LEU A 84 -9.15 -7.25 2.70
CA LEU A 84 -10.26 -8.03 2.16
C LEU A 84 -10.81 -7.41 0.86
N LYS A 85 -11.05 -6.10 0.83
CA LYS A 85 -11.51 -5.40 -0.39
C LYS A 85 -10.54 -5.57 -1.56
N ILE A 86 -9.23 -5.54 -1.29
CA ILE A 86 -8.22 -5.80 -2.31
C ILE A 86 -8.27 -7.25 -2.79
N ALA A 87 -8.42 -8.21 -1.88
CA ALA A 87 -8.55 -9.62 -2.24
C ALA A 87 -9.80 -9.89 -3.10
N GLU A 88 -10.92 -9.25 -2.78
CA GLU A 88 -12.15 -9.30 -3.58
C GLU A 88 -11.94 -8.71 -4.98
N TYR A 89 -11.32 -7.53 -5.07
CA TYR A 89 -10.97 -6.92 -6.36
C TYR A 89 -10.07 -7.82 -7.21
N VAL A 90 -9.03 -8.42 -6.62
CA VAL A 90 -8.14 -9.35 -7.34
C VAL A 90 -8.91 -10.59 -7.83
N LYS A 91 -9.85 -11.09 -7.04
CA LYS A 91 -10.73 -12.21 -7.43
C LYS A 91 -11.62 -11.84 -8.62
N GLU A 92 -12.20 -10.64 -8.62
CA GLU A 92 -12.99 -10.14 -9.75
C GLU A 92 -12.16 -9.93 -11.01
N LEU A 93 -10.93 -9.41 -10.86
CA LEU A 93 -10.01 -9.19 -11.96
C LEU A 93 -9.66 -10.49 -12.69
N ASN A 94 -9.48 -11.59 -11.95
CA ASN A 94 -9.27 -12.91 -12.56
C ASN A 94 -10.43 -13.36 -13.45
N ASN A 95 -11.67 -13.01 -13.10
CA ASN A 95 -12.84 -13.33 -13.92
C ASN A 95 -12.93 -12.42 -15.15
N LYS A 96 -12.74 -11.10 -14.97
CA LYS A 96 -12.83 -10.10 -16.06
C LYS A 96 -11.72 -10.24 -17.10
N LYS A 97 -10.54 -10.75 -16.71
CA LYS A 97 -9.39 -10.92 -17.61
C LYS A 97 -9.75 -11.74 -18.86
N ASP A 98 -10.45 -12.86 -18.69
CA ASP A 98 -10.77 -13.75 -19.80
C ASP A 98 -11.81 -13.16 -20.75
N GLU A 99 -12.66 -12.26 -20.26
CA GLU A 99 -13.64 -11.53 -21.08
C GLU A 99 -12.96 -10.47 -21.93
N ILE A 100 -12.03 -9.69 -21.35
CA ILE A 100 -11.29 -8.64 -22.06
C ILE A 100 -10.42 -9.23 -23.16
N LEU A 101 -9.75 -10.35 -22.91
CA LEU A 101 -8.90 -11.02 -23.90
C LEU A 101 -9.69 -11.55 -25.11
N LYS A 102 -11.01 -11.78 -24.98
CA LYS A 102 -11.88 -12.26 -26.06
C LYS A 102 -12.43 -11.13 -26.95
N LEU A 103 -12.32 -9.87 -26.51
CA LEU A 103 -12.75 -8.73 -27.32
C LEU A 103 -11.89 -8.64 -28.59
N GLN A 104 -12.50 -8.40 -29.75
CA GLN A 104 -11.77 -8.27 -31.02
C GLN A 104 -11.29 -6.83 -31.27
N ASP A 105 -12.02 -5.84 -30.75
CA ASP A 105 -11.67 -4.42 -30.88
C ASP A 105 -10.62 -4.01 -29.82
N LYS A 106 -9.43 -3.65 -30.30
CA LYS A 106 -8.33 -3.16 -29.45
C LYS A 106 -8.66 -1.89 -28.68
N ASN A 107 -9.46 -0.98 -29.25
CA ASN A 107 -9.84 0.25 -28.56
C ASN A 107 -10.76 -0.07 -27.38
N GLN A 108 -11.71 -0.98 -27.58
CA GLN A 108 -12.60 -1.44 -26.53
C GLN A 108 -11.83 -2.21 -25.44
N GLN A 109 -10.84 -3.03 -25.82
CA GLN A 109 -9.94 -3.68 -24.85
C GLN A 109 -9.19 -2.68 -23.97
N ILE A 110 -8.64 -1.62 -24.56
CA ILE A 110 -7.89 -0.58 -23.83
C ILE A 110 -8.81 0.17 -22.87
N GLU A 111 -10.04 0.50 -23.27
CA GLU A 111 -11.00 1.17 -22.38
C GLU A 111 -11.42 0.29 -21.20
N GLU A 112 -11.70 -1.00 -21.41
CA GLU A 112 -12.04 -1.91 -20.31
C GLU A 112 -10.85 -2.12 -19.37
N LEU A 113 -9.64 -2.27 -19.91
CA LEU A 113 -8.42 -2.34 -19.12
C LEU A 113 -8.21 -1.05 -18.30
N ARG A 114 -8.49 0.12 -18.89
CA ARG A 114 -8.42 1.41 -18.19
C ARG A 114 -9.35 1.46 -16.99
N LYS A 115 -10.61 1.02 -17.16
CA LYS A 115 -11.59 0.99 -16.05
C LYS A 115 -11.08 0.14 -14.89
N ILE A 116 -10.54 -1.05 -15.19
CA ILE A 116 -9.96 -1.95 -14.18
C ILE A 116 -8.81 -1.27 -13.44
N VAL A 117 -7.88 -0.64 -14.17
CA VAL A 117 -6.72 0.01 -13.55
C VAL A 117 -7.16 1.16 -12.63
N ILE A 118 -8.08 2.01 -13.11
CA ILE A 118 -8.60 3.13 -12.31
C ILE A 118 -9.33 2.62 -11.06
N GLU A 119 -10.16 1.59 -11.20
CA GLU A 119 -10.85 0.95 -10.07
C GLU A 119 -9.86 0.44 -9.02
N GLY A 120 -8.81 -0.28 -9.44
CA GLY A 120 -7.78 -0.78 -8.53
C GLY A 120 -7.03 0.32 -7.79
N LEU A 121 -6.60 1.36 -8.52
CA LEU A 121 -5.93 2.52 -7.93
C LEU A 121 -6.85 3.29 -6.96
N ASN A 122 -8.14 3.38 -7.26
CA ASN A 122 -9.13 4.01 -6.37
C ASN A 122 -9.31 3.21 -5.08
N ILE A 123 -9.44 1.88 -5.15
CA ILE A 123 -9.56 1.02 -3.95
C ILE A 123 -8.33 1.18 -3.07
N ILE A 124 -7.13 1.18 -3.68
CA ILE A 124 -5.87 1.39 -2.96
C ILE A 124 -5.86 2.75 -2.26
N SER A 125 -6.20 3.81 -2.98
CA SER A 125 -6.20 5.19 -2.47
C SER A 125 -7.19 5.37 -1.32
N ILE A 126 -8.41 4.86 -1.46
CA ILE A 126 -9.43 4.86 -0.40
C ILE A 126 -8.95 4.06 0.81
N GLY A 127 -8.28 2.92 0.59
CA GLY A 127 -7.67 2.13 1.65
C GLY A 127 -6.68 2.95 2.49
N ILE A 128 -5.76 3.67 1.84
CA ILE A 128 -4.78 4.53 2.53
C ILE A 128 -5.48 5.65 3.32
N ILE A 129 -6.49 6.30 2.73
CA ILE A 129 -7.27 7.36 3.40
C ILE A 129 -7.96 6.80 4.65
N ASN A 130 -8.59 5.64 4.55
CA ASN A 130 -9.29 5.01 5.69
C ASN A 130 -8.31 4.66 6.83
N LEU A 131 -7.12 4.18 6.49
CA LEU A 131 -6.10 3.79 7.48
C LEU A 131 -5.37 4.98 8.10
N SER A 132 -5.42 6.15 7.46
CA SER A 132 -4.80 7.38 7.98
C SER A 132 -5.37 7.84 9.32
N ASN A 133 -6.58 7.39 9.69
CA ASN A 133 -7.29 7.80 10.90
C ASN A 133 -7.04 6.89 12.12
N SER A 134 -6.45 5.70 11.94
CA SER A 134 -6.32 4.70 13.02
C SER A 134 -4.96 4.02 12.99
N LEU A 135 -4.09 4.47 13.91
CA LEU A 135 -2.70 4.02 14.08
C LEU A 135 -1.93 3.91 12.74
N PRO A 136 -1.87 5.00 11.95
CA PRO A 136 -1.30 5.00 10.60
C PRO A 136 0.18 4.61 10.55
N GLU A 137 0.92 4.80 11.64
CA GLU A 137 2.30 4.37 11.80
C GLU A 137 2.48 2.84 11.75
N LEU A 138 1.42 2.09 12.04
CA LEU A 138 1.34 0.62 11.91
C LEU A 138 0.62 0.23 10.63
N THR A 139 -0.58 0.76 10.41
CA THR A 139 -1.51 0.20 9.41
C THR A 139 -1.15 0.54 7.97
N ILE A 140 -0.67 1.75 7.69
CA ILE A 140 -0.27 2.16 6.33
C ILE A 140 0.89 1.31 5.81
N PRO A 141 2.02 1.14 6.52
CA PRO A 141 3.12 0.34 5.99
C PRO A 141 2.73 -1.14 5.83
N GLU A 142 1.96 -1.72 6.75
CA GLU A 142 1.47 -3.11 6.61
C GLU A 142 0.51 -3.27 5.42
N TYR A 143 -0.30 -2.25 5.14
CA TYR A 143 -1.16 -2.24 3.96
C TYR A 143 -0.35 -2.17 2.67
N ILE A 144 0.56 -1.20 2.56
CA ILE A 144 1.42 -1.02 1.38
C ILE A 144 2.23 -2.29 1.09
N GLU A 145 2.88 -2.87 2.11
CA GLU A 145 3.65 -4.12 1.94
C GLU A 145 2.75 -5.26 1.43
N SER A 146 1.49 -5.33 1.89
CA SER A 146 0.56 -6.39 1.45
C SER A 146 0.03 -6.22 0.02
N ILE A 147 -0.06 -4.98 -0.48
CA ILE A 147 -0.59 -4.69 -1.83
C ILE A 147 0.51 -4.46 -2.87
N GLN A 148 1.78 -4.45 -2.46
CA GLN A 148 2.92 -4.16 -3.32
C GLN A 148 2.91 -4.93 -4.65
N PRO A 149 2.63 -6.26 -4.69
CA PRO A 149 2.57 -6.99 -5.96
C PRO A 149 1.47 -6.48 -6.90
N LEU A 150 0.31 -6.08 -6.36
CA LEU A 150 -0.79 -5.54 -7.14
C LEU A 150 -0.44 -4.15 -7.69
N VAL A 151 0.18 -3.29 -6.87
CA VAL A 151 0.61 -1.95 -7.28
C VAL A 151 1.56 -2.03 -8.47
N GLU A 152 2.54 -2.94 -8.43
CA GLU A 152 3.49 -3.13 -9.53
C GLU A 152 2.82 -3.58 -10.84
N VAL A 153 1.77 -4.40 -10.75
CA VAL A 153 0.97 -4.82 -11.91
C VAL A 153 0.16 -3.64 -12.44
N LEU A 154 -0.55 -2.92 -11.56
CA LEU A 154 -1.37 -1.78 -11.95
C LEU A 154 -0.54 -0.66 -12.56
N GLU A 155 0.67 -0.39 -12.06
CA GLU A 155 1.57 0.62 -12.62
C GLU A 155 1.98 0.28 -14.06
N LYS A 156 2.30 -0.99 -14.33
CA LYS A 156 2.63 -1.45 -15.69
C LYS A 156 1.43 -1.33 -16.63
N LEU A 157 0.24 -1.69 -16.15
CA LEU A 157 -0.99 -1.57 -16.93
C LEU A 157 -1.38 -0.11 -17.17
N TYR A 158 -1.20 0.76 -16.17
CA TYR A 158 -1.47 2.19 -16.28
C TYR A 158 -0.70 2.81 -17.44
N LYS A 159 0.60 2.52 -17.58
CA LYS A 159 1.43 3.02 -18.69
C LYS A 159 0.91 2.63 -20.09
N ILE A 160 0.13 1.57 -20.20
CA ILE A 160 -0.48 1.11 -21.46
C ILE A 160 -1.78 1.84 -21.75
N VAL A 161 -2.56 2.14 -20.70
CA VAL A 161 -3.91 2.71 -20.81
C VAL A 161 -3.99 4.21 -20.54
N GLU A 162 -2.89 4.82 -20.09
CA GLU A 162 -2.80 6.25 -19.79
C GLU A 162 -3.23 7.08 -21.00
N LYS A 163 -4.11 8.06 -20.76
CA LYS A 163 -4.48 9.00 -21.81
C LYS A 163 -3.34 9.98 -22.01
N PRO A 164 -3.01 10.35 -23.26
CA PRO A 164 -2.09 11.45 -23.49
C PRO A 164 -2.61 12.70 -22.80
N LEU A 165 -1.73 13.38 -22.08
CA LEU A 165 -2.03 14.64 -21.40
C LEU A 165 -2.49 15.69 -22.42
N SER A 166 -3.45 16.51 -22.04
CA SER A 166 -3.80 17.69 -22.80
C SER A 166 -2.66 18.71 -22.77
N LYS A 167 -2.68 19.66 -23.72
CA LYS A 167 -1.70 20.75 -23.75
C LYS A 167 -1.74 21.60 -22.47
N GLU A 168 -2.93 21.82 -21.92
CA GLU A 168 -3.13 22.58 -20.68
C GLU A 168 -2.53 21.84 -19.48
N GLU A 169 -2.78 20.53 -19.35
CA GLU A 169 -2.19 19.70 -18.29
C GLU A 169 -0.66 19.64 -18.41
N THR A 170 -0.15 19.54 -19.64
CA THR A 170 1.29 19.51 -19.92
C THR A 170 1.97 20.81 -19.49
N GLU A 171 1.41 21.97 -19.85
CA GLU A 171 1.94 23.28 -19.44
C GLU A 171 1.84 23.47 -17.92
N ALA A 172 0.75 23.00 -17.29
CA ALA A 172 0.62 23.04 -15.84
C ALA A 172 1.70 22.19 -15.14
N ILE A 173 2.00 21.00 -15.66
CA ILE A 173 3.08 20.14 -15.17
C ILE A 173 4.44 20.82 -15.35
N LEU A 174 4.71 21.42 -16.52
CA LEU A 174 5.95 22.14 -16.77
C LEU A 174 6.15 23.29 -15.77
N LYS A 175 5.09 24.05 -15.46
CA LYS A 175 5.14 25.11 -14.42
C LYS A 175 5.40 24.57 -13.01
N ILE A 176 4.86 23.39 -12.68
CA ILE A 176 5.20 22.72 -11.41
C ILE A 176 6.69 22.38 -11.39
N ILE A 177 7.24 21.87 -12.50
CA ILE A 177 8.67 21.56 -12.63
C ILE A 177 9.51 22.83 -12.50
N GLU A 178 9.14 23.92 -13.17
CA GLU A 178 9.81 25.21 -13.04
C GLU A 178 9.88 25.67 -11.58
N LYS A 179 8.76 25.57 -10.85
CA LYS A 179 8.70 25.95 -9.43
C LYS A 179 9.70 25.20 -8.55
N TYR A 180 9.94 23.91 -8.82
CA TYR A 180 10.79 23.06 -7.97
C TYR A 180 12.21 22.83 -8.51
N ARG A 181 12.42 22.96 -9.83
CA ARG A 181 13.69 22.64 -10.52
C ARG A 181 14.26 23.80 -11.32
N GLY A 182 13.52 24.90 -11.44
CA GLY A 182 13.95 26.14 -12.10
C GLY A 182 13.71 26.16 -13.62
N GLU A 183 13.89 27.35 -14.19
CA GLU A 183 13.56 27.69 -15.59
C GLU A 183 14.38 26.88 -16.61
N ARG A 184 15.61 26.49 -16.27
CA ARG A 184 16.47 25.69 -17.15
C ARG A 184 15.86 24.32 -17.45
N ASP A 185 15.37 23.63 -16.42
CA ASP A 185 14.74 22.32 -16.56
C ASP A 185 13.38 22.41 -17.26
N TYR A 186 12.63 23.50 -17.01
CA TYR A 186 11.42 23.84 -17.76
C TYR A 186 11.68 23.91 -19.26
N LYS A 187 12.64 24.74 -19.69
CA LYS A 187 12.93 24.96 -21.12
C LYS A 187 13.39 23.67 -21.80
N LEU A 188 14.28 22.92 -21.16
CA LEU A 188 14.80 21.67 -21.71
C LEU A 188 13.69 20.62 -21.90
N LEU A 189 12.78 20.48 -20.94
CA LEU A 189 11.65 19.57 -21.05
C LEU A 189 10.62 20.04 -22.08
N LYS A 190 10.35 21.34 -22.15
CA LYS A 190 9.46 21.93 -23.15
C LYS A 190 9.94 21.65 -24.57
N GLU A 191 11.23 21.89 -24.84
CA GLU A 191 11.84 21.60 -26.14
C GLU A 191 11.77 20.11 -26.52
N LEU A 192 11.96 19.20 -25.54
CA LEU A 192 11.85 17.75 -25.77
C LEU A 192 10.41 17.32 -26.10
N ILE A 193 9.41 17.93 -25.45
CA ILE A 193 8.00 17.66 -25.71
C ILE A 193 7.62 18.15 -27.11
N GLU A 194 7.98 19.40 -27.44
CA GLU A 194 7.69 20.00 -28.75
C GLU A 194 8.33 19.20 -29.90
N LYS A 195 9.59 18.77 -29.75
CA LYS A 195 10.26 17.89 -30.74
C LYS A 195 9.56 16.54 -30.91
N ASN A 196 9.08 15.93 -29.83
CA ASN A 196 8.35 14.67 -29.90
C ASN A 196 6.98 14.81 -30.58
N GLU A 197 6.32 15.96 -30.44
CA GLU A 197 5.07 16.27 -31.16
C GLU A 197 5.31 16.44 -32.67
N GLU A 198 6.40 17.10 -33.07
CA GLU A 198 6.79 17.23 -34.48
C GLU A 198 7.10 15.87 -35.12
N THR A 199 7.87 15.03 -34.44
CA THR A 199 8.27 13.70 -34.95
C THR A 199 7.07 12.74 -35.11
N LYS A 200 5.99 12.91 -34.32
CA LYS A 200 4.76 12.14 -34.47
C LYS A 200 3.90 12.59 -35.65
N LYS A 201 3.92 13.88 -35.99
CA LYS A 201 3.21 14.40 -37.18
C LYS A 201 3.82 13.88 -38.48
N ASP A 202 5.15 13.78 -38.56
CA ASP A 202 5.84 13.27 -39.76
C ASP A 202 5.65 11.77 -40.02
N LYS A 203 5.31 10.98 -38.99
CA LYS A 203 5.01 9.54 -39.13
C LYS A 203 3.55 9.22 -39.43
N SER A 204 2.71 10.26 -39.55
CA SER A 204 1.27 10.14 -39.81
C SER A 204 0.91 10.46 -41.28
N ILE A 205 1.91 10.53 -42.17
CA ILE A 205 1.78 10.73 -43.62
C ILE A 205 2.06 9.41 -44.34
#